data_AF-A0A4V0XJ96-F1
#
_entry.id   AF-A0A4V0XJ96-F1
#
_cell.length_a   1.000
_cell.length_b   1.000
_cell.length_c   1.000
_cell.angle_alpha   90.00
_cell.angle_beta   90.00
_cell.angle_gamma   90.00
#
_symmetry.space_group_name_H-M   'P 1'
#
loop_
_entity.id
_entity.type
_entity.pdbx_description
1 polymer ?
#
loop_
_entity_poly.entity_id
_entity_poly.type
_entity_poly.pdbx_seq_one_letter_code
_entity_poly.pdbx_strand_id
1 'polypeptide(L)'
;MAGRDRLRSGEPSGWQDTACTHLMLAGRQSVCHKPDARSSPTLPNPRKPQEKHPFYPAPPVFRPRGEFRDPAGQNVLPWINSLAFDALDAHERGIGPDSFRSGRASGGQCPTPRPNLDANRPMHPPASLDLGPLSRRPRDELAGTLAELFPRAIATETGRTSSASIGAVARGGRAAAVAMLAAVDPVAYARSRNHVAGAVTMLSPWIRHGVLSLAEVRDAALSRVARPEQADKLVSELGWRDYWRQVHAVLGDGILSDIEPPAVVRRTPALDRMPEDVLAANTGMACIDAFVHRLNDTGWLHNHERMWLASWLVHVRGVHWRVGADWFLRHLLDGDPASNHLSWQWVAGTFAARPYLFNRENLETFTSGIHCRECPLLGRCDVEGSYEDLSLRLFDPTSPPLPRPSLRLRPVPPWRPGACSAAPAPTRPLVWLTLDSAAPTSPAAVEFASAPRLFVIDPAWLDEERPSLARLVFLFECLADVPGAEIRVGPPAEILPARVAALGCDGVAVADSPCPRTRRAGAVIAASMPVVTRDWPTFCDRSRVKDLGRFSRYWQAAGRSALAPTPA
;
A
#
# COMPACT_ATOMS: atom_id res chain seq x y z
N MET A 1 -59.70 -15.77 -19.18
CA MET A 1 -60.48 -15.36 -20.37
C MET A 1 -59.46 -14.87 -21.39
N ALA A 2 -59.10 -15.52 -22.50
CA ALA A 2 -59.72 -16.48 -23.44
C ALA A 2 -60.37 -15.82 -24.68
N GLY A 3 -59.94 -16.27 -25.89
CA GLY A 3 -60.25 -15.75 -27.25
C GLY A 3 -58.97 -15.21 -27.92
N ARG A 4 -58.33 -15.74 -28.99
CA ARG A 4 -58.72 -16.53 -30.21
C ARG A 4 -59.60 -15.72 -31.17
N ASP A 5 -59.37 -15.63 -32.49
CA ASP A 5 -58.86 -16.59 -33.53
C ASP A 5 -57.71 -16.01 -34.42
N ARG A 6 -56.84 -16.72 -35.20
CA ARG A 6 -56.91 -17.82 -36.22
C ARG A 6 -57.53 -17.37 -37.57
N LEU A 7 -57.01 -17.66 -38.80
CA LEU A 7 -55.95 -18.58 -39.32
C LEU A 7 -55.55 -18.25 -40.81
N ARG A 8 -54.35 -18.71 -41.26
CA ARG A 8 -53.93 -19.11 -42.65
C ARG A 8 -53.74 -18.00 -43.74
N SER A 9 -52.86 -18.12 -44.75
CA SER A 9 -51.88 -19.17 -45.15
C SER A 9 -50.88 -18.68 -46.23
N GLY A 10 -49.65 -19.23 -46.30
CA GLY A 10 -48.89 -19.32 -47.57
C GLY A 10 -47.35 -19.31 -47.49
N GLU A 11 -46.73 -20.48 -47.40
CA GLU A 11 -45.29 -20.76 -47.66
C GLU A 11 -45.23 -21.77 -48.85
N PRO A 12 -44.09 -22.11 -49.52
CA PRO A 12 -42.91 -22.74 -48.86
C PRO A 12 -41.51 -22.62 -49.56
N SER A 13 -40.54 -23.39 -49.00
CA SER A 13 -39.24 -23.86 -49.53
C SER A 13 -37.97 -23.04 -49.20
N GLY A 14 -36.88 -23.61 -48.64
CA GLY A 14 -36.72 -24.93 -48.01
C GLY A 14 -35.27 -25.23 -47.53
N TRP A 15 -35.15 -26.01 -46.43
CA TRP A 15 -34.27 -27.22 -46.22
C TRP A 15 -32.73 -27.14 -46.44
N GLN A 16 -31.79 -27.85 -45.77
CA GLN A 16 -31.66 -28.99 -44.82
C GLN A 16 -30.23 -28.93 -44.15
N ASP A 17 -29.82 -29.58 -43.04
CA ASP A 17 -30.47 -30.11 -41.82
C ASP A 17 -29.43 -30.59 -40.74
N THR A 18 -29.90 -31.08 -39.57
CA THR A 18 -29.40 -32.08 -38.56
C THR A 18 -27.90 -32.52 -38.40
N ALA A 19 -27.48 -33.38 -37.44
CA ALA A 19 -27.63 -33.48 -35.96
C ALA A 19 -26.82 -34.71 -35.40
N CYS A 20 -26.55 -34.74 -34.09
CA CYS A 20 -26.39 -35.94 -33.21
C CYS A 20 -25.23 -36.99 -33.33
N THR A 21 -24.42 -37.07 -32.23
CA THR A 21 -24.32 -38.24 -31.30
C THR A 21 -23.39 -39.48 -31.53
N HIS A 22 -22.35 -39.57 -30.67
CA HIS A 22 -21.73 -40.75 -29.98
C HIS A 22 -20.83 -41.85 -30.64
N LEU A 23 -20.03 -42.47 -29.73
CA LEU A 23 -19.16 -43.68 -29.82
C LEU A 23 -17.91 -43.61 -30.75
N MET A 24 -16.83 -44.40 -30.58
CA MET A 24 -16.07 -44.96 -29.42
C MET A 24 -14.86 -45.75 -29.97
N LEU A 25 -13.71 -45.79 -29.26
CA LEU A 25 -12.56 -46.73 -29.46
C LEU A 25 -11.79 -46.61 -30.81
N ALA A 26 -10.57 -47.13 -31.03
CA ALA A 26 -9.37 -47.38 -30.20
C ALA A 26 -8.17 -47.75 -31.13
N GLY A 27 -6.91 -47.71 -30.62
CA GLY A 27 -5.70 -48.22 -31.30
C GLY A 27 -4.64 -47.13 -31.56
N ARG A 28 -3.53 -46.93 -30.81
CA ARG A 28 -2.39 -47.76 -30.36
C ARG A 28 -1.28 -48.03 -31.40
N GLN A 29 -0.04 -47.91 -30.89
CA GLN A 29 1.28 -48.24 -31.45
C GLN A 29 1.80 -47.29 -32.55
N SER A 30 2.93 -46.55 -32.44
CA SER A 30 4.28 -46.70 -31.83
C SER A 30 5.31 -47.41 -32.71
N VAL A 31 6.43 -46.73 -33.02
CA VAL A 31 7.83 -47.22 -33.02
C VAL A 31 8.78 -46.04 -33.27
N CYS A 32 9.97 -46.07 -32.64
CA CYS A 32 11.04 -45.06 -32.75
C CYS A 32 11.96 -45.31 -33.95
N HIS A 33 12.77 -44.31 -34.37
CA HIS A 33 14.18 -44.52 -34.75
C HIS A 33 15.00 -43.20 -34.81
N LYS A 34 16.28 -43.31 -34.45
CA LYS A 34 17.47 -42.44 -34.66
C LYS A 34 18.64 -43.43 -34.93
N PRO A 35 19.81 -43.07 -35.51
CA PRO A 35 20.55 -41.81 -35.35
C PRO A 35 21.25 -41.30 -36.65
N ASP A 36 22.06 -40.23 -36.57
CA ASP A 36 23.52 -40.30 -36.79
C ASP A 36 24.25 -38.94 -36.61
N ALA A 37 25.59 -38.96 -36.54
CA ALA A 37 26.45 -37.79 -36.30
C ALA A 37 27.83 -37.86 -37.03
N ARG A 38 28.38 -36.69 -37.42
CA ARG A 38 29.76 -36.31 -37.88
C ARG A 38 29.66 -34.88 -38.49
N SER A 39 30.67 -34.00 -38.58
CA SER A 39 32.01 -33.83 -37.99
C SER A 39 32.54 -32.40 -38.31
N SER A 40 33.43 -31.82 -37.50
CA SER A 40 33.95 -30.41 -37.60
C SER A 40 35.01 -30.17 -38.71
N PRO A 41 35.49 -28.92 -38.97
CA PRO A 41 36.65 -28.35 -38.22
C PRO A 41 36.77 -26.78 -38.06
N THR A 42 37.50 -26.35 -36.98
CA THR A 42 38.37 -25.14 -36.71
C THR A 42 38.33 -23.83 -37.56
N LEU A 43 38.67 -22.58 -37.15
CA LEU A 43 39.12 -21.82 -35.92
C LEU A 43 39.21 -20.28 -36.30
N PRO A 44 39.96 -19.31 -35.68
CA PRO A 44 40.11 -18.84 -34.27
C PRO A 44 40.04 -17.28 -34.03
N ASN A 45 39.42 -16.81 -32.91
CA ASN A 45 39.69 -15.53 -32.15
C ASN A 45 39.50 -14.13 -32.84
N PRO A 46 39.43 -12.96 -32.13
CA PRO A 46 39.55 -12.72 -30.68
C PRO A 46 38.51 -11.80 -29.95
N ARG A 47 38.43 -12.00 -28.63
CA ARG A 47 38.04 -11.11 -27.50
C ARG A 47 37.33 -9.76 -27.74
N LYS A 48 36.13 -9.62 -27.15
CA LYS A 48 35.63 -8.40 -26.46
C LYS A 48 34.84 -8.82 -25.20
N PRO A 49 34.99 -8.16 -24.04
CA PRO A 49 34.06 -8.31 -22.93
C PRO A 49 32.85 -7.38 -23.15
N GLN A 50 31.64 -7.94 -23.07
CA GLN A 50 30.41 -7.17 -22.87
C GLN A 50 29.88 -7.48 -21.48
N GLU A 51 29.72 -6.46 -20.65
CA GLU A 51 28.91 -6.54 -19.44
C GLU A 51 27.45 -6.79 -19.84
N LYS A 52 26.80 -7.77 -19.21
CA LYS A 52 25.37 -8.02 -19.36
C LYS A 52 24.73 -8.10 -17.99
N HIS A 53 23.92 -7.09 -17.68
CA HIS A 53 22.97 -7.14 -16.59
C HIS A 53 21.97 -8.29 -16.83
N PRO A 54 21.61 -9.09 -15.80
CA PRO A 54 20.65 -10.16 -15.96
C PRO A 54 19.22 -9.60 -16.01
N PHE A 55 18.65 -9.51 -17.22
CA PHE A 55 17.21 -9.40 -17.38
C PHE A 55 16.53 -10.72 -16.97
N TYR A 56 15.46 -10.63 -16.16
CA TYR A 56 14.63 -11.77 -15.78
C TYR A 56 13.92 -12.38 -17.02
N PRO A 57 14.09 -13.67 -17.33
CA PRO A 57 13.26 -14.37 -18.31
C PRO A 57 11.94 -14.86 -17.68
N ALA A 58 10.89 -14.97 -18.49
CA ALA A 58 9.58 -15.46 -18.06
C ALA A 58 9.63 -16.94 -17.61
N PRO A 59 8.78 -17.36 -16.64
CA PRO A 59 8.87 -18.69 -16.05
C PRO A 59 8.31 -19.80 -16.97
N PRO A 60 8.95 -20.98 -17.03
CA PRO A 60 8.41 -22.14 -17.75
C PRO A 60 7.26 -22.81 -16.97
N VAL A 61 6.27 -23.33 -17.70
CA VAL A 61 5.14 -24.07 -17.12
C VAL A 61 5.60 -25.46 -16.67
N PHE A 62 5.62 -25.70 -15.36
CA PHE A 62 5.95 -27.01 -14.77
C PHE A 62 4.70 -27.74 -14.25
N ARG A 63 4.60 -29.05 -14.52
CA ARG A 63 3.57 -29.94 -13.95
C ARG A 63 4.19 -30.79 -12.84
N PRO A 64 3.63 -30.83 -11.62
CA PRO A 64 4.10 -31.74 -10.58
C PRO A 64 3.62 -33.19 -10.84
N ARG A 65 4.48 -34.16 -10.50
CA ARG A 65 4.15 -35.58 -10.32
C ARG A 65 4.79 -36.08 -9.03
N GLY A 66 4.05 -36.84 -8.23
CA GLY A 66 4.57 -37.57 -7.07
C GLY A 66 3.88 -37.17 -5.76
N GLU A 67 2.97 -38.02 -5.27
CA GLU A 67 2.54 -38.00 -3.86
C GLU A 67 3.60 -38.69 -3.01
N PHE A 68 3.98 -38.11 -1.87
CA PHE A 68 4.69 -38.80 -0.80
C PHE A 68 3.75 -38.91 0.42
N ARG A 69 3.70 -40.10 1.02
CA ARG A 69 2.88 -40.40 2.21
C ARG A 69 3.77 -40.87 3.36
N ASP A 70 3.29 -40.69 4.58
CA ASP A 70 3.97 -41.14 5.79
C ASP A 70 3.68 -42.63 6.11
N PRO A 71 4.34 -43.22 7.12
CA PRO A 71 4.13 -44.62 7.51
C PRO A 71 2.73 -44.93 8.08
N ALA A 72 1.91 -43.92 8.40
CA ALA A 72 0.53 -44.06 8.85
C ALA A 72 -0.50 -43.91 7.70
N GLY A 73 -0.03 -43.66 6.47
CA GLY A 73 -0.87 -43.56 5.27
C GLY A 73 -1.68 -42.27 5.16
N GLN A 74 -1.38 -41.26 5.98
CA GLN A 74 -2.10 -39.98 5.96
C GLN A 74 -1.34 -38.94 5.12
N ASN A 75 -2.10 -38.04 4.47
CA ASN A 75 -1.52 -36.95 3.68
C ASN A 75 -1.04 -35.83 4.62
N VAL A 76 0.24 -35.47 4.53
CA VAL A 76 0.87 -34.48 5.42
C VAL A 76 1.07 -33.15 4.68
N LEU A 77 0.36 -32.11 5.14
CA LEU A 77 0.53 -30.67 4.85
C LEU A 77 0.08 -30.15 3.46
N PRO A 78 -0.26 -28.83 3.31
CA PRO A 78 0.03 -27.70 4.23
C PRO A 78 -1.17 -26.99 4.87
N TRP A 79 -1.06 -26.70 6.17
CA TRP A 79 -2.05 -25.96 6.99
C TRP A 79 -1.43 -24.73 7.69
N ILE A 80 -0.72 -23.88 6.95
CA ILE A 80 -0.27 -22.55 7.43
C ILE A 80 -0.48 -21.54 6.29
N ASN A 81 -1.65 -20.89 6.21
CA ASN A 81 -1.85 -19.74 5.29
C ASN A 81 -3.11 -18.86 5.49
N SER A 82 -3.98 -19.10 6.48
CA SER A 82 -5.17 -18.24 6.72
C SER A 82 -5.45 -17.84 8.18
N LEU A 83 -4.61 -18.21 9.15
CA LEU A 83 -4.87 -17.97 10.58
C LEU A 83 -4.08 -16.82 11.21
N ALA A 84 -3.28 -16.07 10.45
CA ALA A 84 -2.54 -14.90 10.96
C ALA A 84 -3.43 -13.73 11.44
N PHE A 85 -4.76 -13.80 11.25
CA PHE A 85 -5.68 -12.71 11.57
C PHE A 85 -6.93 -13.08 12.40
N ASP A 86 -7.30 -14.37 12.55
CA ASP A 86 -8.63 -14.77 13.04
C ASP A 86 -8.67 -15.57 14.36
N ALA A 87 -7.53 -15.90 14.98
CA ALA A 87 -7.51 -16.64 16.25
C ALA A 87 -6.54 -16.03 17.27
N LEU A 88 -7.09 -15.31 18.26
CA LEU A 88 -6.58 -15.04 19.63
C LEU A 88 -7.40 -13.90 20.27
N ASP A 89 -8.23 -14.21 21.29
CA ASP A 89 -8.53 -13.39 22.49
C ASP A 89 -9.84 -13.82 23.18
N ALA A 90 -9.77 -14.44 24.36
CA ALA A 90 -10.93 -14.70 25.24
C ALA A 90 -10.55 -14.97 26.72
N HIS A 91 -10.48 -13.91 27.54
CA HIS A 91 -10.87 -13.81 28.98
C HIS A 91 -10.43 -12.43 29.53
N GLU A 92 -11.34 -11.61 30.06
CA GLU A 92 -11.67 -11.43 31.50
C GLU A 92 -10.57 -10.72 32.32
N ARG A 93 -10.72 -9.54 32.95
CA ARG A 93 -11.75 -8.85 33.78
C ARG A 93 -11.15 -8.65 35.19
N GLY A 94 -10.86 -7.40 35.58
CA GLY A 94 -10.94 -7.00 37.01
C GLY A 94 -9.82 -6.12 37.63
N ILE A 95 -10.26 -4.94 38.12
CA ILE A 95 -9.81 -4.26 39.36
C ILE A 95 -8.50 -3.42 39.37
N GLY A 96 -8.67 -2.11 39.61
CA GLY A 96 -8.00 -1.36 40.69
C GLY A 96 -6.61 -0.72 40.46
N PRO A 97 -6.49 0.62 40.39
CA PRO A 97 -5.20 1.33 40.33
C PRO A 97 -4.78 1.92 41.70
N ASP A 98 -3.48 2.18 41.92
CA ASP A 98 -3.09 3.33 42.75
C ASP A 98 -1.66 3.90 42.58
N SER A 99 -1.59 5.23 42.64
CA SER A 99 -0.43 6.12 42.93
C SER A 99 0.84 6.16 42.03
N PHE A 100 1.06 7.33 41.42
CA PHE A 100 2.33 7.81 40.83
C PHE A 100 3.31 8.34 41.90
N ARG A 101 4.62 8.33 41.60
CA ARG A 101 5.56 9.41 42.01
C ARG A 101 6.72 9.56 41.01
N SER A 102 7.11 10.80 40.74
CA SER A 102 8.06 11.18 39.69
C SER A 102 9.42 11.63 40.26
N GLY A 103 10.51 11.29 39.55
CA GLY A 103 11.86 11.79 39.78
C GLY A 103 12.37 12.59 38.58
N ARG A 104 12.94 13.77 38.81
CA ARG A 104 13.38 14.69 37.74
C ARG A 104 14.80 14.37 37.28
N ALA A 105 15.05 14.54 35.98
CA ALA A 105 16.38 14.48 35.39
C ALA A 105 17.11 15.83 35.49
N SER A 106 18.41 15.78 35.80
CA SER A 106 19.43 16.71 35.31
C SER A 106 20.10 16.04 34.09
N GLY A 107 20.65 16.75 33.10
CA GLY A 107 20.98 18.17 33.04
C GLY A 107 22.41 18.31 32.47
N GLY A 108 22.57 18.07 31.17
CA GLY A 108 23.86 18.11 30.47
C GLY A 108 23.74 18.87 29.14
N GLN A 109 24.61 19.85 28.93
CA GLN A 109 24.56 20.76 27.78
C GLN A 109 25.21 20.14 26.54
N CYS A 110 24.60 20.40 25.37
CA CYS A 110 25.07 19.92 24.06
C CYS A 110 25.84 21.06 23.33
N PRO A 111 26.99 20.79 22.68
CA PRO A 111 27.76 21.83 21.99
C PRO A 111 27.08 22.33 20.72
N THR A 112 27.29 23.59 20.38
CA THR A 112 26.62 24.29 19.27
C THR A 112 27.14 23.87 17.88
N PRO A 113 26.26 23.70 16.87
CA PRO A 113 26.69 23.43 15.50
C PRO A 113 27.20 24.69 14.80
N ARG A 114 28.12 24.51 13.84
CA ARG A 114 28.60 25.58 12.94
C ARG A 114 27.49 26.01 11.96
N PRO A 115 27.47 27.27 11.49
CA PRO A 115 26.43 27.76 10.58
C PRO A 115 26.48 27.03 9.23
N ASN A 116 25.32 26.57 8.76
CA ASN A 116 25.17 25.92 7.46
C ASN A 116 25.02 26.99 6.35
N LEU A 117 25.83 26.87 5.29
CA LEU A 117 25.81 27.78 4.13
C LEU A 117 24.58 27.58 3.22
N ASP A 118 23.81 26.49 3.38
CA ASP A 118 22.54 26.26 2.65
C ASP A 118 21.37 27.15 3.12
N ALA A 119 21.52 27.90 4.23
CA ALA A 119 20.42 28.60 4.89
C ALA A 119 19.74 29.71 4.05
N ASN A 120 20.30 30.09 2.90
CA ASN A 120 19.83 31.22 2.07
C ASN A 120 19.07 30.81 0.79
N ARG A 121 18.90 29.52 0.49
CA ARG A 121 18.03 29.08 -0.63
C ARG A 121 16.59 28.96 -0.10
N PRO A 122 15.56 29.55 -0.73
CA PRO A 122 14.19 29.40 -0.28
C PRO A 122 13.81 27.92 -0.26
N MET A 123 13.20 27.48 0.85
CA MET A 123 12.99 26.06 1.16
C MET A 123 12.14 25.33 0.11
N HIS A 124 11.26 26.09 -0.56
CA HIS A 124 10.35 25.69 -1.63
C HIS A 124 10.15 26.86 -2.60
N PRO A 125 9.66 26.64 -3.84
CA PRO A 125 9.28 27.73 -4.75
C PRO A 125 8.17 28.63 -4.17
N PRO A 126 8.06 29.89 -4.64
CA PRO A 126 7.08 30.84 -4.11
C PRO A 126 5.64 30.44 -4.45
N ALA A 127 4.72 30.72 -3.54
CA ALA A 127 3.28 30.43 -3.66
C ALA A 127 2.58 31.03 -4.90
N SER A 128 3.18 32.05 -5.50
CA SER A 128 2.71 32.68 -6.75
C SER A 128 2.95 31.81 -7.99
N LEU A 129 3.90 30.88 -7.96
CA LEU A 129 4.25 30.02 -9.10
C LEU A 129 3.27 28.83 -9.23
N ASP A 130 2.77 28.62 -10.45
CA ASP A 130 2.06 27.40 -10.83
C ASP A 130 3.06 26.37 -11.40
N LEU A 131 3.10 25.19 -10.78
CA LEU A 131 3.90 24.04 -11.19
C LEU A 131 3.12 23.06 -12.09
N GLY A 132 1.83 23.33 -12.35
CA GLY A 132 0.96 22.55 -13.24
C GLY A 132 1.60 22.22 -14.60
N PRO A 133 2.25 23.18 -15.29
CA PRO A 133 2.95 22.93 -16.55
C PRO A 133 4.09 21.90 -16.46
N LEU A 134 4.69 21.68 -15.28
CA LEU A 134 5.75 20.69 -15.10
C LEU A 134 5.22 19.25 -15.22
N SER A 135 4.00 18.99 -14.75
CA SER A 135 3.39 17.64 -14.72
C SER A 135 3.37 16.93 -16.08
N ARG A 136 3.39 17.68 -17.18
CA ARG A 136 3.32 17.17 -18.56
C ARG A 136 4.68 17.04 -19.25
N ARG A 137 5.78 17.37 -18.56
CA ARG A 137 7.14 17.19 -19.10
C ARG A 137 7.51 15.70 -19.20
N PRO A 138 8.49 15.33 -20.04
CA PRO A 138 9.13 14.03 -19.98
C PRO A 138 9.60 13.69 -18.56
N ARG A 139 9.50 12.41 -18.17
CA ARG A 139 9.72 11.95 -16.79
C ARG A 139 11.08 12.37 -16.22
N ASP A 140 12.13 12.32 -17.04
CA ASP A 140 13.49 12.68 -16.63
C ASP A 140 13.66 14.19 -16.42
N GLU A 141 13.04 15.02 -17.28
CA GLU A 141 12.99 16.47 -17.12
C GLU A 141 12.15 16.89 -15.91
N LEU A 142 11.02 16.21 -15.68
CA LEU A 142 10.18 16.39 -14.50
C LEU A 142 10.97 16.05 -13.23
N ALA A 143 11.65 14.90 -13.20
CA ALA A 143 12.50 14.50 -12.08
C ALA A 143 13.62 15.51 -11.80
N GLY A 144 14.36 15.94 -12.83
CA GLY A 144 15.40 16.96 -12.69
C GLY A 144 14.86 18.32 -12.21
N THR A 145 13.69 18.74 -12.70
CA THR A 145 13.07 20.00 -12.26
C THR A 145 12.58 19.90 -10.80
N LEU A 146 11.92 18.81 -10.42
CA LEU A 146 11.47 18.59 -9.04
C LEU A 146 12.65 18.46 -8.07
N ALA A 147 13.79 17.93 -8.52
CA ALA A 147 15.02 17.84 -7.74
C ALA A 147 15.53 19.21 -7.29
N GLU A 148 15.54 20.19 -8.21
CA GLU A 148 15.99 21.55 -7.92
C GLU A 148 15.00 22.36 -7.06
N LEU A 149 13.71 22.04 -7.15
CA LEU A 149 12.61 22.69 -6.41
C LEU A 149 12.41 22.12 -5.00
N PHE A 150 12.73 20.84 -4.78
CA PHE A 150 12.49 20.12 -3.53
C PHE A 150 13.74 19.39 -3.02
N PRO A 151 14.88 20.09 -2.78
CA PRO A 151 16.16 19.45 -2.46
C PRO A 151 16.14 18.56 -1.20
N ARG A 152 15.25 18.83 -0.23
CA ARG A 152 15.05 17.97 0.96
C ARG A 152 14.52 16.57 0.65
N ALA A 153 13.77 16.39 -0.44
CA ALA A 153 13.32 15.07 -0.89
C ALA A 153 14.50 14.18 -1.32
N ILE A 154 15.58 14.80 -1.82
CA ILE A 154 16.74 14.12 -2.40
C ILE A 154 17.89 13.97 -1.41
N ALA A 155 18.10 14.96 -0.53
CA ALA A 155 19.19 14.97 0.45
C ALA A 155 19.17 13.79 1.46
N THR A 156 18.15 12.93 1.42
CA THR A 156 18.04 11.73 2.26
C THR A 156 18.14 10.41 1.50
N GLU A 157 18.30 10.46 0.17
CA GLU A 157 18.58 9.28 -0.65
C GLU A 157 20.10 9.09 -0.70
N THR A 158 20.60 7.95 -0.23
CA THR A 158 22.05 7.67 -0.12
C THR A 158 22.69 7.43 -1.50
N GLY A 159 22.86 8.51 -2.28
CA GLY A 159 23.66 8.59 -3.51
C GLY A 159 23.25 7.69 -4.67
N ARG A 160 22.10 7.01 -4.62
CA ARG A 160 21.76 5.92 -5.57
C ARG A 160 20.49 6.12 -6.41
N THR A 161 19.68 7.15 -6.17
CA THR A 161 18.52 7.46 -7.02
C THR A 161 18.96 8.13 -8.32
N SER A 162 19.51 7.32 -9.22
CA SER A 162 19.83 7.72 -10.58
C SER A 162 18.55 7.91 -11.41
N SER A 163 18.64 8.59 -12.56
CA SER A 163 17.52 8.59 -13.53
C SER A 163 17.08 7.17 -13.93
N ALA A 164 18.01 6.20 -13.91
CA ALA A 164 17.72 4.80 -14.18
C ALA A 164 16.81 4.14 -13.12
N SER A 165 16.91 4.50 -11.83
CA SER A 165 15.97 3.97 -10.81
C SER A 165 14.58 4.58 -10.97
N ILE A 166 14.49 5.88 -11.30
CA ILE A 166 13.22 6.56 -11.62
C ILE A 166 12.52 5.91 -12.83
N GLY A 167 13.28 5.34 -13.78
CA GLY A 167 12.75 4.56 -14.89
C GLY A 167 12.16 3.19 -14.52
N ALA A 168 12.56 2.59 -13.39
CA ALA A 168 12.02 1.33 -12.88
C ALA A 168 10.78 1.51 -11.99
N VAL A 169 10.59 2.71 -11.43
CA VAL A 169 9.41 3.12 -10.66
C VAL A 169 8.16 3.12 -11.57
N ALA A 170 7.01 2.68 -11.04
CA ALA A 170 5.74 2.71 -11.77
C ALA A 170 5.40 4.13 -12.29
N ARG A 171 4.69 4.21 -13.41
CA ARG A 171 4.18 5.49 -13.94
C ARG A 171 2.87 5.87 -13.24
N GLY A 172 2.79 7.11 -12.75
CA GLY A 172 1.56 7.68 -12.22
C GLY A 172 0.49 7.86 -13.29
N GLY A 173 -0.64 8.43 -12.91
CA GLY A 173 -1.75 8.66 -13.83
C GLY A 173 -2.75 7.51 -13.91
N ARG A 174 -3.96 7.89 -14.35
CA ARG A 174 -5.14 7.07 -14.53
C ARG A 174 -4.97 6.05 -15.65
N ALA A 175 -4.29 6.40 -16.74
CA ALA A 175 -4.05 5.47 -17.84
C ALA A 175 -3.24 4.23 -17.38
N ALA A 176 -2.16 4.44 -16.62
CA ALA A 176 -1.37 3.36 -16.04
C ALA A 176 -2.16 2.55 -15.00
N ALA A 177 -2.94 3.24 -14.15
CA ALA A 177 -3.80 2.60 -13.15
C ALA A 177 -4.81 1.62 -13.78
N VAL A 178 -5.48 2.04 -14.86
CA VAL A 178 -6.48 1.23 -15.57
C VAL A 178 -5.83 0.04 -16.28
N ALA A 179 -4.64 0.21 -16.88
CA ALA A 179 -3.90 -0.90 -17.48
C ALA A 179 -3.52 -1.98 -16.44
N MET A 180 -3.04 -1.56 -15.26
CA MET A 180 -2.74 -2.49 -14.16
C MET A 180 -4.01 -3.14 -13.59
N LEU A 181 -5.10 -2.38 -13.45
CA LEU A 181 -6.39 -2.93 -13.00
C LEU A 181 -6.94 -3.97 -13.98
N ALA A 182 -6.75 -3.74 -15.28
CA ALA A 182 -7.20 -4.66 -16.31
C ALA A 182 -6.57 -6.06 -16.18
N ALA A 183 -5.30 -6.11 -15.73
CA ALA A 183 -4.50 -7.32 -15.57
C ALA A 183 -4.71 -8.08 -14.24
N VAL A 184 -5.55 -7.59 -13.32
CA VAL A 184 -5.82 -8.27 -12.04
C VAL A 184 -6.55 -9.61 -12.26
N ASP A 185 -6.01 -10.70 -11.72
CA ASP A 185 -6.68 -12.00 -11.59
C ASP A 185 -6.91 -12.29 -10.09
N PRO A 186 -8.15 -12.16 -9.56
CA PRO A 186 -8.45 -12.42 -8.16
C PRO A 186 -8.21 -13.87 -7.72
N VAL A 187 -8.32 -14.83 -8.65
CA VAL A 187 -8.20 -16.28 -8.37
C VAL A 187 -6.73 -16.70 -8.34
N ALA A 188 -5.88 -16.12 -9.19
CA ALA A 188 -4.43 -16.25 -9.07
C ALA A 188 -3.89 -15.51 -7.84
N TYR A 189 -4.41 -14.31 -7.55
CA TYR A 189 -4.09 -13.56 -6.33
C TYR A 189 -4.36 -14.39 -5.08
N ALA A 190 -5.58 -14.91 -4.91
CA ALA A 190 -5.96 -15.73 -3.75
C ALA A 190 -5.06 -16.97 -3.55
N ARG A 191 -4.55 -17.56 -4.64
CA ARG A 191 -3.67 -18.74 -4.61
C ARG A 191 -2.19 -18.41 -4.34
N SER A 192 -1.73 -17.18 -4.62
CA SER A 192 -0.28 -16.88 -4.67
C SER A 192 0.18 -15.62 -3.97
N ARG A 193 -0.73 -14.77 -3.44
CA ARG A 193 -0.42 -13.47 -2.77
C ARG A 193 0.59 -13.50 -1.61
N ASN A 194 0.91 -14.68 -1.09
CA ASN A 194 1.90 -14.83 -0.01
C ASN A 194 3.32 -15.05 -0.56
N HIS A 195 3.47 -15.51 -1.80
CA HIS A 195 4.77 -15.61 -2.46
C HIS A 195 5.15 -14.25 -3.07
N VAL A 196 6.39 -13.82 -2.87
CA VAL A 196 6.90 -12.52 -3.37
C VAL A 196 6.86 -12.42 -4.90
N ALA A 197 6.98 -13.56 -5.60
CA ALA A 197 6.83 -13.68 -7.06
C ALA A 197 5.40 -14.08 -7.49
N GLY A 198 4.42 -14.00 -6.59
CA GLY A 198 3.02 -14.33 -6.85
C GLY A 198 2.26 -13.25 -7.63
N ALA A 199 1.02 -13.57 -8.01
CA ALA A 199 0.15 -12.68 -8.78
C ALA A 199 -0.48 -11.58 -7.89
N VAL A 200 0.35 -10.66 -7.39
CA VAL A 200 -0.12 -9.46 -6.67
C VAL A 200 -0.54 -8.35 -7.63
N THR A 201 -1.48 -7.50 -7.20
CA THR A 201 -2.12 -6.50 -8.08
C THR A 201 -1.25 -5.27 -8.35
N MET A 202 -0.26 -4.98 -7.49
CA MET A 202 0.58 -3.78 -7.53
C MET A 202 -0.18 -2.43 -7.46
N LEU A 203 -1.50 -2.43 -7.22
CA LEU A 203 -2.35 -1.24 -7.38
C LEU A 203 -2.21 -0.18 -6.26
N SER A 204 -1.49 -0.50 -5.19
CA SER A 204 -1.43 0.34 -3.98
C SER A 204 -1.00 1.80 -4.21
N PRO A 205 -0.08 2.16 -5.15
CA PRO A 205 0.24 3.56 -5.42
C PRO A 205 -0.96 4.35 -5.97
N TRP A 206 -1.66 3.84 -6.97
CA TRP A 206 -2.83 4.53 -7.53
C TRP A 206 -4.02 4.59 -6.54
N ILE A 207 -4.16 3.57 -5.69
CA ILE A 207 -5.14 3.52 -4.60
C ILE A 207 -4.76 4.47 -3.43
N ARG A 208 -3.48 4.75 -3.21
CA ARG A 208 -3.00 5.77 -2.27
C ARG A 208 -3.45 7.17 -2.70
N HIS A 209 -3.25 7.49 -3.98
CA HIS A 209 -3.44 8.83 -4.53
C HIS A 209 -4.87 9.12 -5.05
N GLY A 210 -5.83 8.22 -4.84
CA GLY A 210 -7.23 8.39 -5.26
C GLY A 210 -7.49 8.21 -6.76
N VAL A 211 -6.49 7.73 -7.51
CA VAL A 211 -6.60 7.42 -8.94
C VAL A 211 -7.46 6.18 -9.19
N LEU A 212 -7.50 5.28 -8.21
CA LEU A 212 -8.41 4.15 -8.11
C LEU A 212 -9.16 4.22 -6.78
N SER A 213 -10.48 4.10 -6.82
CA SER A 213 -11.27 3.96 -5.59
C SER A 213 -11.33 2.50 -5.13
N LEU A 214 -11.54 2.24 -3.83
CA LEU A 214 -11.67 0.86 -3.33
C LEU A 214 -12.89 0.14 -3.93
N ALA A 215 -14.00 0.86 -4.12
CA ALA A 215 -15.21 0.34 -4.77
C ALA A 215 -14.95 -0.06 -6.23
N GLU A 216 -14.22 0.76 -6.98
CA GLU A 216 -13.85 0.47 -8.37
C GLU A 216 -12.96 -0.79 -8.48
N VAL A 217 -11.95 -0.93 -7.62
CA VAL A 217 -11.07 -2.11 -7.63
C VAL A 217 -11.83 -3.37 -7.21
N ARG A 218 -12.75 -3.25 -6.23
CA ARG A 218 -13.68 -4.32 -5.87
C ARG A 218 -14.56 -4.72 -7.05
N ASP A 219 -15.21 -3.77 -7.74
CA ASP A 219 -16.14 -4.06 -8.84
C ASP A 219 -15.42 -4.68 -10.05
N ALA A 220 -14.20 -4.21 -10.34
CA ALA A 220 -13.32 -4.81 -11.34
C ALA A 220 -12.86 -6.24 -10.95
N ALA A 221 -12.69 -6.55 -9.66
CA ALA A 221 -12.39 -7.90 -9.20
C ALA A 221 -13.63 -8.82 -9.24
N LEU A 222 -14.78 -8.34 -8.78
CA LEU A 222 -16.05 -9.09 -8.77
C LEU A 222 -16.53 -9.43 -10.19
N SER A 223 -16.37 -8.52 -11.15
CA SER A 223 -16.70 -8.76 -12.57
C SER A 223 -15.80 -9.79 -13.28
N ARG A 224 -14.69 -10.22 -12.66
CA ARG A 224 -13.76 -11.23 -13.19
C ARG A 224 -13.96 -12.63 -12.62
N VAL A 225 -14.92 -12.81 -11.70
CA VAL A 225 -15.17 -14.09 -11.04
C VAL A 225 -16.61 -14.54 -11.23
N ALA A 226 -16.83 -15.86 -11.27
CA ALA A 226 -18.17 -16.43 -11.40
C ALA A 226 -18.97 -16.34 -10.09
N ARG A 227 -18.28 -16.24 -8.94
CA ARG A 227 -18.88 -16.10 -7.61
C ARG A 227 -18.05 -15.13 -6.75
N PRO A 228 -18.67 -14.20 -5.98
CA PRO A 228 -17.95 -13.19 -5.20
C PRO A 228 -16.88 -13.74 -4.26
N GLU A 229 -17.09 -14.92 -3.68
CA GLU A 229 -16.15 -15.54 -2.72
C GLU A 229 -14.79 -15.87 -3.36
N GLN A 230 -14.72 -15.98 -4.69
CA GLN A 230 -13.44 -16.16 -5.40
C GLN A 230 -12.56 -14.91 -5.39
N ALA A 231 -13.15 -13.73 -5.11
CA ALA A 231 -12.44 -12.46 -4.94
C ALA A 231 -12.24 -12.07 -3.46
N ASP A 232 -12.77 -12.85 -2.50
CA ASP A 232 -12.74 -12.55 -1.05
C ASP A 232 -11.35 -12.16 -0.54
N LYS A 233 -10.32 -12.96 -0.86
CA LYS A 233 -8.95 -12.68 -0.43
C LYS A 233 -8.34 -11.38 -0.99
N LEU A 234 -8.84 -10.86 -2.12
CA LEU A 234 -8.43 -9.56 -2.63
C LEU A 234 -9.27 -8.43 -1.99
N VAL A 235 -10.58 -8.65 -1.86
CA VAL A 235 -11.51 -7.69 -1.27
C VAL A 235 -11.25 -7.47 0.22
N SER A 236 -10.80 -8.49 0.97
CA SER A 236 -10.38 -8.35 2.38
C SER A 236 -9.17 -7.43 2.56
N GLU A 237 -8.29 -7.34 1.56
CA GLU A 237 -7.08 -6.50 1.59
C GLU A 237 -7.42 -5.04 1.28
N LEU A 238 -8.41 -4.80 0.42
CA LEU A 238 -9.07 -3.49 0.31
C LEU A 238 -9.79 -3.14 1.63
N GLY A 239 -10.34 -4.15 2.31
CA GLY A 239 -10.91 -4.06 3.65
C GLY A 239 -9.93 -3.57 4.70
N TRP A 240 -8.71 -4.12 4.74
CA TRP A 240 -7.63 -3.63 5.61
C TRP A 240 -7.32 -2.16 5.37
N ARG A 241 -7.31 -1.72 4.10
CA ARG A 241 -7.12 -0.31 3.77
C ARG A 241 -8.24 0.59 4.27
N ASP A 242 -9.51 0.23 4.10
CA ASP A 242 -10.61 1.05 4.66
C ASP A 242 -10.54 1.07 6.20
N TYR A 243 -10.34 -0.09 6.83
CA TYR A 243 -10.19 -0.19 8.28
C TYR A 243 -9.09 0.73 8.83
N TRP A 244 -7.90 0.73 8.22
CA TRP A 244 -6.80 1.62 8.61
C TRP A 244 -7.15 3.10 8.43
N ARG A 245 -7.81 3.49 7.31
CA ARG A 245 -8.31 4.86 7.12
C ARG A 245 -9.33 5.25 8.20
N GLN A 246 -10.19 4.33 8.61
CA GLN A 246 -11.19 4.56 9.66
C GLN A 246 -10.55 4.69 11.05
N VAL A 247 -9.54 3.88 11.39
CA VAL A 247 -8.77 4.03 12.64
C VAL A 247 -8.03 5.38 12.66
N HIS A 248 -7.36 5.75 11.57
CA HIS A 248 -6.68 7.04 11.45
C HIS A 248 -7.66 8.23 11.57
N ALA A 249 -8.86 8.12 10.98
CA ALA A 249 -9.91 9.13 11.11
C ALA A 249 -10.43 9.32 12.55
N VAL A 250 -10.30 8.30 13.42
CA VAL A 250 -10.67 8.36 14.85
C VAL A 250 -9.52 8.89 15.71
N LEU A 251 -8.30 8.40 15.49
CA LEU A 251 -7.14 8.70 16.34
C LEU A 251 -6.38 9.97 15.94
N GLY A 252 -6.52 10.43 14.69
CA GLY A 252 -5.73 11.52 14.14
C GLY A 252 -4.23 11.26 14.29
N ASP A 253 -3.47 12.27 14.70
CA ASP A 253 -2.03 12.16 14.91
C ASP A 253 -1.66 11.22 16.09
N GLY A 254 -2.65 10.68 16.84
CA GLY A 254 -2.44 9.63 17.83
C GLY A 254 -1.87 8.32 17.26
N ILE A 255 -1.95 8.10 15.94
CA ILE A 255 -1.28 6.96 15.28
C ILE A 255 0.26 7.08 15.26
N LEU A 256 0.81 8.22 15.68
CA LEU A 256 2.26 8.49 15.76
C LEU A 256 2.86 8.08 17.13
N SER A 257 2.07 7.46 18.00
CA SER A 257 2.43 6.93 19.31
C SER A 257 1.83 5.53 19.49
N ASP A 258 2.31 4.78 20.49
CA ASP A 258 1.77 3.47 20.85
C ASP A 258 0.27 3.56 21.19
N ILE A 259 -0.57 2.86 20.42
CA ILE A 259 -2.02 2.78 20.65
C ILE A 259 -2.33 1.92 21.89
N GLU A 260 -1.54 0.87 22.11
CA GLU A 260 -1.54 0.03 23.29
C GLU A 260 -0.08 -0.19 23.76
N PRO A 261 0.16 -0.40 25.07
CA PRO A 261 1.46 -0.83 25.57
C PRO A 261 1.98 -2.08 24.81
N PRO A 262 3.30 -2.19 24.56
CA PRO A 262 3.89 -3.33 23.87
C PRO A 262 3.42 -4.68 24.42
N ALA A 263 3.06 -5.60 23.52
CA ALA A 263 2.62 -6.96 23.86
C ALA A 263 3.61 -7.78 24.69
N VAL A 264 4.90 -7.48 24.56
CA VAL A 264 6.02 -8.20 25.17
C VAL A 264 7.12 -7.21 25.57
N VAL A 265 7.91 -7.57 26.58
CA VAL A 265 9.12 -6.82 26.93
C VAL A 265 10.28 -7.31 26.07
N ARG A 266 10.87 -6.39 25.28
CA ARG A 266 12.10 -6.67 24.52
C ARG A 266 13.30 -6.68 25.47
N ARG A 267 14.27 -7.55 25.21
CA ARG A 267 15.54 -7.60 25.98
C ARG A 267 16.43 -6.38 25.77
N THR A 268 16.27 -5.68 24.65
CA THR A 268 17.07 -4.52 24.24
C THR A 268 16.26 -3.22 24.25
N PRO A 269 16.88 -2.08 24.66
CA PRO A 269 16.26 -0.76 24.52
C PRO A 269 15.95 -0.39 23.07
N ALA A 270 14.99 0.52 22.88
CA ALA A 270 14.63 1.01 21.55
C ALA A 270 15.70 1.95 20.98
N LEU A 271 16.13 1.75 19.73
CA LEU A 271 16.90 2.74 18.98
C LEU A 271 15.96 3.81 18.40
N ASP A 272 16.29 5.07 18.60
CA ASP A 272 15.59 6.26 18.10
C ASP A 272 16.02 6.68 16.67
N ARG A 273 16.94 5.93 16.07
CA ARG A 273 17.48 6.14 14.72
C ARG A 273 17.67 4.83 13.97
N MET A 274 17.65 4.90 12.64
CA MET A 274 17.95 3.76 11.78
C MET A 274 19.46 3.46 11.83
N PRO A 275 19.90 2.19 11.89
CA PRO A 275 21.31 1.85 11.76
C PRO A 275 21.86 2.14 10.36
N GLU A 276 23.10 2.65 10.28
CA GLU A 276 23.74 3.05 9.01
C GLU A 276 23.97 1.87 8.04
N ASP A 277 24.22 0.67 8.56
CA ASP A 277 24.36 -0.54 7.74
C ASP A 277 23.04 -0.95 7.07
N VAL A 278 21.90 -0.67 7.70
CA VAL A 278 20.57 -0.83 7.10
C VAL A 278 20.38 0.21 6.01
N LEU A 279 20.66 1.49 6.27
CA LEU A 279 20.54 2.56 5.25
C LEU A 279 21.46 2.32 4.04
N ALA A 280 22.63 1.72 4.26
CA ALA A 280 23.58 1.37 3.22
C ALA A 280 23.20 0.10 2.41
N ALA A 281 22.22 -0.70 2.85
CA ALA A 281 21.96 -2.06 2.36
C ALA A 281 23.20 -2.97 2.47
N ASN A 282 23.89 -2.90 3.61
CA ASN A 282 25.11 -3.66 3.91
C ASN A 282 25.03 -4.29 5.31
N THR A 283 23.89 -4.88 5.64
CA THR A 283 23.66 -5.62 6.90
C THR A 283 24.32 -7.00 6.89
N GLY A 284 24.66 -7.52 5.70
CA GLY A 284 25.17 -8.87 5.49
C GLY A 284 24.07 -9.93 5.47
N MET A 285 22.80 -9.55 5.67
CA MET A 285 21.65 -10.42 5.62
C MET A 285 20.96 -10.25 4.25
N ALA A 286 21.26 -11.18 3.34
CA ALA A 286 20.96 -11.05 1.91
C ALA A 286 19.48 -10.77 1.53
N CYS A 287 18.52 -11.17 2.36
CA CYS A 287 17.12 -10.78 2.17
C CYS A 287 16.84 -9.33 2.57
N ILE A 288 17.34 -8.89 3.74
CA ILE A 288 17.20 -7.52 4.24
C ILE A 288 17.83 -6.54 3.27
N ASP A 289 19.08 -6.79 2.85
CA ASP A 289 19.79 -5.91 1.92
C ASP A 289 19.05 -5.82 0.57
N ALA A 290 18.53 -6.92 0.05
CA ALA A 290 17.70 -6.93 -1.17
C ALA A 290 16.37 -6.16 -1.00
N PHE A 291 15.75 -6.19 0.17
CA PHE A 291 14.54 -5.41 0.46
C PHE A 291 14.85 -3.91 0.58
N VAL A 292 15.96 -3.52 1.22
CA VAL A 292 16.40 -2.11 1.27
C VAL A 292 16.67 -1.59 -0.14
N HIS A 293 17.40 -2.35 -0.97
CA HIS A 293 17.61 -2.02 -2.38
C HIS A 293 16.30 -1.82 -3.13
N ARG A 294 15.38 -2.80 -3.08
CA ARG A 294 14.10 -2.71 -3.77
C ARG A 294 13.27 -1.49 -3.33
N LEU A 295 13.23 -1.19 -2.02
CA LEU A 295 12.51 -0.04 -1.49
C LEU A 295 13.08 1.28 -2.03
N ASN A 296 14.40 1.43 -2.03
CA ASN A 296 15.07 2.63 -2.53
C ASN A 296 14.96 2.78 -4.06
N ASP A 297 15.15 1.69 -4.80
CA ASP A 297 15.25 1.71 -6.26
C ASP A 297 13.87 1.81 -6.94
N THR A 298 12.80 1.28 -6.31
CA THR A 298 11.46 1.18 -6.93
C THR A 298 10.35 1.93 -6.18
N GLY A 299 10.60 2.34 -4.92
CA GLY A 299 9.57 2.91 -4.04
C GLY A 299 8.45 1.93 -3.68
N TRP A 300 8.68 0.61 -3.77
CA TRP A 300 7.69 -0.41 -3.48
C TRP A 300 8.30 -1.65 -2.81
N LEU A 301 7.51 -2.31 -1.97
CA LEU A 301 7.81 -3.63 -1.39
C LEU A 301 6.56 -4.49 -1.35
N HIS A 302 6.73 -5.81 -1.50
CA HIS A 302 5.66 -6.78 -1.26
C HIS A 302 5.26 -6.80 0.22
N ASN A 303 4.00 -7.13 0.54
CA ASN A 303 3.52 -7.05 1.94
C ASN A 303 4.36 -7.90 2.91
N HIS A 304 4.74 -9.12 2.52
CA HIS A 304 5.66 -9.93 3.32
C HIS A 304 7.06 -9.30 3.46
N GLU A 305 7.64 -8.69 2.42
CA GLU A 305 8.93 -8.00 2.51
C GLU A 305 8.86 -6.84 3.52
N ARG A 306 7.76 -6.09 3.52
CA ARG A 306 7.47 -5.04 4.52
C ARG A 306 7.40 -5.61 5.93
N MET A 307 6.63 -6.68 6.14
CA MET A 307 6.42 -7.30 7.45
C MET A 307 7.70 -7.93 8.01
N TRP A 308 8.49 -8.61 7.17
CA TRP A 308 9.77 -9.21 7.55
C TRP A 308 10.81 -8.13 7.90
N LEU A 309 10.97 -7.12 7.05
CA LEU A 309 11.89 -6.01 7.30
C LEU A 309 11.51 -5.24 8.58
N ALA A 310 10.21 -4.94 8.78
CA ALA A 310 9.72 -4.32 10.00
C ALA A 310 9.95 -5.19 11.25
N SER A 311 9.67 -6.50 11.17
CA SER A 311 9.87 -7.45 12.27
C SER A 311 11.33 -7.55 12.69
N TRP A 312 12.25 -7.67 11.72
CA TRP A 312 13.68 -7.75 12.02
C TRP A 312 14.21 -6.43 12.58
N LEU A 313 13.79 -5.29 12.02
CA LEU A 313 14.17 -3.97 12.54
C LEU A 313 13.68 -3.75 13.97
N VAL A 314 12.42 -4.06 14.28
CA VAL A 314 11.85 -3.83 15.63
C VAL A 314 12.37 -4.84 16.65
N HIS A 315 12.38 -6.13 16.33
CA HIS A 315 12.61 -7.18 17.33
C HIS A 315 14.07 -7.66 17.40
N VAL A 316 14.81 -7.66 16.29
CA VAL A 316 16.23 -8.06 16.25
C VAL A 316 17.14 -6.84 16.43
N ARG A 317 16.96 -5.81 15.60
CA ARG A 317 17.81 -4.60 15.63
C ARG A 317 17.40 -3.58 16.69
N GLY A 318 16.30 -3.81 17.40
CA GLY A 318 15.81 -2.94 18.48
C GLY A 318 15.29 -1.58 18.01
N VAL A 319 15.10 -1.33 16.72
CA VAL A 319 14.64 -0.05 16.19
C VAL A 319 13.24 0.27 16.73
N HIS A 320 12.98 1.52 17.11
CA HIS A 320 11.64 1.96 17.47
C HIS A 320 10.74 1.93 16.23
N TRP A 321 9.55 1.33 16.31
CA TRP A 321 8.69 1.07 15.14
C TRP A 321 8.44 2.34 14.31
N ARG A 322 8.27 3.49 14.97
CA ARG A 322 8.05 4.78 14.31
C ARG A 322 9.21 5.20 13.41
N VAL A 323 10.46 4.92 13.79
CA VAL A 323 11.65 5.26 12.99
C VAL A 323 11.66 4.47 11.69
N GLY A 324 11.28 3.20 11.74
CA GLY A 324 11.07 2.37 10.56
C GLY A 324 9.86 2.79 9.74
N ALA A 325 8.75 3.16 10.39
CA ALA A 325 7.55 3.66 9.75
C ALA A 325 7.79 4.96 8.98
N ASP A 326 8.45 5.94 9.59
CA ASP A 326 8.77 7.24 8.97
C ASP A 326 9.78 7.06 7.81
N TRP A 327 10.71 6.10 7.92
CA TRP A 327 11.60 5.72 6.80
C TRP A 327 10.82 5.08 5.63
N PHE A 328 9.94 4.12 5.88
CA PHE A 328 9.08 3.54 4.85
C PHE A 328 8.18 4.58 4.18
N LEU A 329 7.58 5.48 4.96
CA LEU A 329 6.64 6.50 4.46
C LEU A 329 7.29 7.46 3.45
N ARG A 330 8.57 7.77 3.65
CA ARG A 330 9.39 8.54 2.70
C ARG A 330 9.50 7.85 1.34
N HIS A 331 9.96 6.60 1.34
CA HIS A 331 10.36 5.91 0.10
C HIS A 331 9.17 5.34 -0.68
N LEU A 332 8.13 4.85 0.01
CA LEU A 332 7.00 4.17 -0.61
C LEU A 332 6.12 5.11 -1.46
N LEU A 333 5.93 4.78 -2.74
CA LEU A 333 4.97 5.47 -3.62
C LEU A 333 3.54 5.45 -3.05
N ASP A 334 3.21 4.34 -2.37
CA ASP A 334 1.93 4.09 -1.70
C ASP A 334 1.89 4.54 -0.24
N GLY A 335 2.87 5.33 0.22
CA GLY A 335 3.02 5.80 1.59
C GLY A 335 1.77 6.52 2.13
N ASP A 336 0.96 5.80 2.89
CA ASP A 336 -0.17 6.31 3.66
C ASP A 336 0.16 6.15 5.16
N PRO A 337 0.17 7.23 5.97
CA PRO A 337 0.33 7.10 7.42
C PRO A 337 -0.66 6.11 8.04
N ALA A 338 -1.90 6.05 7.55
CA ALA A 338 -2.91 5.11 8.04
C ALA A 338 -2.46 3.65 7.85
N SER A 339 -2.11 3.25 6.62
CA SER A 339 -1.76 1.86 6.32
C SER A 339 -0.34 1.50 6.76
N ASN A 340 0.59 2.46 6.74
CA ASN A 340 1.97 2.26 7.14
C ASN A 340 2.11 2.18 8.67
N HIS A 341 1.84 3.26 9.40
CA HIS A 341 2.13 3.34 10.83
C HIS A 341 1.32 2.32 11.64
N LEU A 342 0.05 2.09 11.30
CA LEU A 342 -0.76 1.06 11.96
C LEU A 342 -0.25 -0.36 11.71
N SER A 343 0.30 -0.66 10.52
CA SER A 343 0.93 -1.96 10.24
C SER A 343 2.25 -2.12 10.98
N TRP A 344 3.05 -1.06 11.12
CA TRP A 344 4.26 -1.07 11.96
C TRP A 344 3.94 -1.30 13.44
N GLN A 345 2.90 -0.65 13.97
CA GLN A 345 2.41 -0.91 15.34
C GLN A 345 1.84 -2.33 15.52
N TRP A 346 1.18 -2.86 14.48
CA TRP A 346 0.72 -4.26 14.48
C TRP A 346 1.91 -5.23 14.55
N VAL A 347 2.95 -5.01 13.75
CA VAL A 347 4.20 -5.82 13.78
C VAL A 347 4.93 -5.70 15.12
N ALA A 348 4.98 -4.50 15.69
CA ALA A 348 5.60 -4.23 16.99
C ALA A 348 4.81 -4.78 18.19
N GLY A 349 3.53 -5.15 18.01
CA GLY A 349 2.65 -5.57 19.10
C GLY A 349 2.06 -4.42 19.92
N THR A 350 2.15 -3.18 19.46
CA THR A 350 1.53 -1.98 20.07
C THR A 350 0.14 -1.65 19.50
N PHE A 351 -0.30 -2.40 18.47
CA PHE A 351 -1.70 -2.45 18.02
C PHE A 351 -2.15 -3.88 17.64
N ALA A 352 -1.53 -4.89 18.27
CA ALA A 352 -1.86 -6.31 18.11
C ALA A 352 -1.68 -7.07 19.43
N ALA A 353 -2.38 -8.18 19.63
CA ALA A 353 -2.31 -8.97 20.87
C ALA A 353 -0.92 -9.62 21.10
N ARG A 354 -0.17 -9.86 20.04
CA ARG A 354 1.20 -10.42 20.05
C ARG A 354 2.07 -9.69 19.03
N PRO A 355 3.41 -9.64 19.20
CA PRO A 355 4.31 -9.16 18.16
C PRO A 355 4.28 -10.09 16.95
N TYR A 356 4.51 -9.55 15.75
CA TYR A 356 4.75 -10.38 14.57
C TYR A 356 6.22 -10.80 14.53
N LEU A 357 6.45 -12.09 14.33
CA LEU A 357 7.75 -12.69 14.03
C LEU A 357 7.68 -13.41 12.69
N PHE A 358 8.84 -13.64 12.09
CA PHE A 358 9.05 -14.59 11.00
C PHE A 358 10.32 -15.38 11.26
N ASN A 359 10.37 -16.61 10.77
CA ASN A 359 11.58 -17.41 10.75
C ASN A 359 12.10 -17.57 9.30
N ARG A 360 13.30 -18.15 9.17
CA ARG A 360 13.94 -18.41 7.89
C ARG A 360 13.08 -19.31 6.99
N GLU A 361 12.48 -20.37 7.52
CA GLU A 361 11.64 -21.32 6.76
C GLU A 361 10.45 -20.61 6.09
N ASN A 362 9.80 -19.69 6.81
CA ASN A 362 8.74 -18.83 6.28
C ASN A 362 9.25 -17.98 5.10
N LEU A 363 10.41 -17.33 5.27
CA LEU A 363 11.01 -16.52 4.22
C LEU A 363 11.42 -17.37 3.01
N GLU A 364 12.03 -18.53 3.21
CA GLU A 364 12.41 -19.45 2.13
C GLU A 364 11.19 -19.95 1.36
N THR A 365 10.11 -20.34 2.06
CA THR A 365 8.85 -20.78 1.43
C THR A 365 8.27 -19.70 0.52
N PHE A 366 8.22 -18.46 0.99
CA PHE A 366 7.56 -17.35 0.28
C PHE A 366 8.46 -16.57 -0.68
N THR A 367 9.78 -16.78 -0.64
CA THR A 367 10.75 -16.25 -1.63
C THR A 367 11.32 -17.34 -2.55
N SER A 368 10.84 -18.58 -2.44
CA SER A 368 11.45 -19.77 -3.07
C SER A 368 12.94 -19.96 -2.71
N GLY A 369 13.37 -19.42 -1.56
CA GLY A 369 14.72 -19.51 -1.01
C GLY A 369 15.78 -18.67 -1.73
N ILE A 370 15.42 -17.77 -2.65
CA ILE A 370 16.38 -17.04 -3.49
C ILE A 370 17.40 -16.21 -2.68
N HIS A 371 17.06 -15.77 -1.47
CA HIS A 371 17.96 -15.01 -0.61
C HIS A 371 18.80 -15.87 0.33
N CYS A 372 18.30 -17.04 0.75
CA CYS A 372 18.90 -17.77 1.87
C CYS A 372 19.92 -18.84 1.46
N ARG A 373 19.78 -19.42 0.26
CA ARG A 373 20.65 -20.52 -0.21
C ARG A 373 22.14 -20.15 -0.24
N GLU A 374 22.44 -18.91 -0.58
CA GLU A 374 23.79 -18.37 -0.73
C GLU A 374 24.12 -17.32 0.35
N CYS A 375 23.27 -17.19 1.38
CA CYS A 375 23.45 -16.18 2.42
C CYS A 375 24.65 -16.52 3.32
N PRO A 376 25.60 -15.58 3.55
CA PRO A 376 26.76 -15.83 4.40
C PRO A 376 26.42 -16.01 5.89
N LEU A 377 25.16 -15.78 6.29
CA LEU A 377 24.64 -16.00 7.65
C LEU A 377 23.98 -17.37 7.84
N LEU A 378 24.01 -18.27 6.85
CA LEU A 378 23.56 -19.67 6.96
C LEU A 378 24.16 -20.34 8.21
N GLY A 379 23.30 -20.84 9.12
CA GLY A 379 23.71 -21.49 10.38
C GLY A 379 23.98 -20.52 11.54
N ARG A 380 23.88 -19.20 11.30
CA ARG A 380 24.08 -18.14 12.30
C ARG A 380 23.08 -16.97 12.14
N CYS A 381 21.94 -17.21 11.50
CA CYS A 381 21.02 -16.15 11.09
C CYS A 381 20.05 -15.74 12.22
N ASP A 382 19.78 -14.44 12.34
CA ASP A 382 18.94 -13.85 13.40
C ASP A 382 17.49 -14.38 13.45
N VAL A 383 17.01 -14.93 12.33
CA VAL A 383 15.66 -15.48 12.17
C VAL A 383 15.66 -16.99 11.92
N GLU A 384 16.79 -17.65 12.16
CA GLU A 384 16.90 -19.10 12.11
C GLU A 384 16.48 -19.73 13.45
N GLY A 385 15.70 -20.82 13.38
CA GLY A 385 15.05 -21.48 14.53
C GLY A 385 13.53 -21.65 14.35
N SER A 386 12.90 -22.29 15.34
CA SER A 386 11.44 -22.30 15.49
C SER A 386 10.92 -20.93 15.98
N TYR A 387 9.61 -20.70 15.91
CA TYR A 387 9.02 -19.46 16.44
C TYR A 387 9.20 -19.34 17.96
N GLU A 388 9.23 -20.47 18.66
CA GLU A 388 9.50 -20.61 20.08
C GLU A 388 10.94 -20.19 20.41
N ASP A 389 11.93 -20.67 19.66
CA ASP A 389 13.35 -20.26 19.81
C ASP A 389 13.52 -18.75 19.60
N LEU A 390 12.89 -18.20 18.56
CA LEU A 390 12.92 -16.76 18.28
C LEU A 390 12.29 -15.95 19.41
N SER A 391 11.14 -16.39 19.92
CA SER A 391 10.45 -15.72 21.02
C SER A 391 11.31 -15.66 22.29
N LEU A 392 11.91 -16.80 22.69
CA LEU A 392 12.78 -16.87 23.87
C LEU A 392 14.08 -16.06 23.71
N ARG A 393 14.62 -15.98 22.49
CA ARG A 393 15.82 -15.20 22.17
C ARG A 393 15.55 -13.69 22.20
N LEU A 394 14.46 -13.22 21.62
CA LEU A 394 14.21 -11.78 21.38
C LEU A 394 13.48 -11.08 22.54
N PHE A 395 12.63 -11.80 23.26
CA PHE A 395 11.79 -11.26 24.33
C PHE A 395 12.21 -11.80 25.69
N ASP A 396 11.91 -11.05 26.75
CA ASP A 396 12.08 -11.53 28.12
C ASP A 396 10.83 -12.32 28.57
N PRO A 397 10.91 -13.65 28.75
CA PRO A 397 9.79 -14.46 29.22
C PRO A 397 9.53 -14.31 30.74
N THR A 398 10.43 -13.64 31.48
CA THR A 398 10.32 -13.48 32.94
C THR A 398 9.61 -12.20 33.35
N SER A 399 9.62 -11.17 32.49
CA SER A 399 8.86 -9.94 32.69
C SER A 399 7.36 -10.19 32.51
N PRO A 400 6.50 -9.77 33.46
CA PRO A 400 5.05 -9.83 33.27
C PRO A 400 4.64 -8.89 32.12
N PRO A 401 3.67 -9.27 31.27
CA PRO A 401 3.17 -8.40 30.22
C PRO A 401 2.56 -7.13 30.83
N LEU A 402 2.75 -6.00 30.15
CA LEU A 402 2.20 -4.72 30.59
C LEU A 402 0.66 -4.79 30.64
N PRO A 403 -0.01 -4.11 31.59
CA PRO A 403 -1.47 -4.07 31.63
C PRO A 403 -2.05 -3.47 30.34
N ARG A 404 -2.84 -4.25 29.61
CA ARG A 404 -3.47 -3.85 28.35
C ARG A 404 -5.00 -3.83 28.46
N PRO A 405 -5.63 -2.65 28.64
CA PRO A 405 -7.08 -2.56 28.67
C PRO A 405 -7.69 -2.87 27.30
N SER A 406 -8.92 -3.37 27.27
CA SER A 406 -9.58 -3.75 26.02
C SER A 406 -9.86 -2.53 25.15
N LEU A 407 -9.15 -2.42 24.02
CA LEU A 407 -9.25 -1.28 23.11
C LEU A 407 -10.67 -1.16 22.50
N ARG A 408 -11.23 0.05 22.57
CA ARG A 408 -12.54 0.45 22.05
C ARG A 408 -12.38 1.74 21.23
N LEU A 409 -12.49 1.65 19.91
CA LEU A 409 -12.40 2.79 18.99
C LEU A 409 -13.73 2.97 18.27
N ARG A 410 -14.53 3.97 18.67
CA ARG A 410 -15.83 4.23 18.03
C ARG A 410 -15.61 4.93 16.68
N PRO A 411 -16.24 4.48 15.57
CA PRO A 411 -16.20 5.20 14.31
C PRO A 411 -16.69 6.65 14.44
N VAL A 412 -15.99 7.56 13.78
CA VAL A 412 -16.43 8.96 13.60
C VAL A 412 -17.37 9.10 12.40
N PRO A 413 -18.28 10.09 12.37
CA PRO A 413 -19.06 10.40 11.18
C PRO A 413 -18.18 10.86 10.00
N PRO A 414 -18.70 10.83 8.75
CA PRO A 414 -18.02 11.40 7.59
C PRO A 414 -17.63 12.86 7.83
N TRP A 415 -16.49 13.28 7.26
CA TRP A 415 -16.02 14.65 7.44
C TRP A 415 -16.88 15.62 6.62
N ARG A 416 -17.34 16.69 7.30
CA ARG A 416 -18.17 17.76 6.76
C ARG A 416 -17.71 19.10 7.35
N PRO A 417 -16.63 19.71 6.82
CA PRO A 417 -16.17 21.01 7.27
C PRO A 417 -17.27 22.04 6.98
N GLY A 418 -17.63 22.86 7.96
CA GLY A 418 -18.72 23.82 7.80
C GLY A 418 -20.15 23.25 7.90
N ALA A 419 -20.37 22.02 8.38
CA ALA A 419 -21.72 21.48 8.62
C ALA A 419 -22.57 22.31 9.63
N CYS A 420 -21.94 23.18 10.42
CA CYS A 420 -22.59 24.13 11.31
C CYS A 420 -22.80 25.53 10.68
N SER A 421 -22.36 25.73 9.42
CA SER A 421 -22.56 26.98 8.70
C SER A 421 -23.97 27.03 8.11
N ALA A 422 -24.64 28.17 8.26
CA ALA A 422 -25.90 28.45 7.59
C ALA A 422 -25.73 28.86 6.12
N ALA A 423 -24.48 28.96 5.62
CA ALA A 423 -24.22 29.33 4.24
C ALA A 423 -24.67 28.23 3.26
N PRO A 424 -25.24 28.59 2.10
CA PRO A 424 -25.58 27.61 1.06
C PRO A 424 -24.32 26.94 0.49
N ALA A 425 -24.50 25.76 -0.11
CA ALA A 425 -23.43 25.09 -0.84
C ALA A 425 -22.95 25.95 -2.03
N PRO A 426 -21.64 25.93 -2.37
CA PRO A 426 -21.10 26.71 -3.48
C PRO A 426 -21.66 26.23 -4.83
N THR A 427 -22.02 27.18 -5.68
CA THR A 427 -22.54 26.94 -7.04
C THR A 427 -21.44 26.97 -8.11
N ARG A 428 -20.32 27.63 -7.80
CA ARG A 428 -19.13 27.80 -8.65
C ARG A 428 -17.86 27.51 -7.83
N PRO A 429 -17.71 26.32 -7.23
CA PRO A 429 -16.57 26.04 -6.35
C PRO A 429 -15.24 25.97 -7.11
N LEU A 430 -14.15 26.15 -6.36
CA LEU A 430 -12.83 25.66 -6.73
C LEU A 430 -12.69 24.20 -6.27
N VAL A 431 -12.32 23.27 -7.17
CA VAL A 431 -12.10 21.87 -6.78
C VAL A 431 -10.70 21.71 -6.18
N TRP A 432 -10.65 21.38 -4.90
CA TRP A 432 -9.43 21.04 -4.18
C TRP A 432 -9.08 19.56 -4.37
N LEU A 433 -7.96 19.34 -5.06
CA LEU A 433 -7.31 18.04 -5.18
C LEU A 433 -6.35 17.84 -3.99
N THR A 434 -6.42 16.68 -3.37
CA THR A 434 -5.61 16.31 -2.20
C THR A 434 -4.76 15.08 -2.51
N LEU A 435 -3.85 14.71 -1.59
CA LEU A 435 -3.08 13.46 -1.69
C LEU A 435 -3.96 12.20 -1.73
N ASP A 436 -5.25 12.29 -1.37
CA ASP A 436 -6.20 11.18 -1.46
C ASP A 436 -7.08 11.25 -2.71
N SER A 437 -6.94 12.29 -3.56
CA SER A 437 -7.90 12.61 -4.63
C SER A 437 -7.26 13.23 -5.88
N ALA A 438 -5.99 12.90 -6.17
CA ALA A 438 -5.18 13.45 -7.27
C ALA A 438 -5.52 12.83 -8.64
N ALA A 439 -6.79 12.87 -9.03
CA ALA A 439 -7.30 12.20 -10.24
C ALA A 439 -8.55 12.91 -10.82
N PRO A 440 -8.83 12.80 -12.13
CA PRO A 440 -10.04 13.37 -12.73
C PRO A 440 -11.32 12.65 -12.26
N THR A 441 -11.19 11.42 -11.78
CA THR A 441 -12.27 10.57 -11.23
C THR A 441 -12.58 10.85 -9.74
N SER A 442 -11.97 11.88 -9.14
CA SER A 442 -12.29 12.24 -7.75
C SER A 442 -13.75 12.73 -7.63
N PRO A 443 -14.48 12.38 -6.55
CA PRO A 443 -15.91 12.71 -6.43
C PRO A 443 -16.24 14.19 -6.66
N ALA A 444 -15.44 15.10 -6.11
CA ALA A 444 -15.61 16.54 -6.30
C ALA A 444 -15.24 16.99 -7.73
N ALA A 445 -14.25 16.37 -8.37
CA ALA A 445 -13.84 16.68 -9.74
C ALA A 445 -14.84 16.17 -10.80
N VAL A 446 -15.56 15.08 -10.49
CA VAL A 446 -16.64 14.50 -11.31
C VAL A 446 -17.91 15.35 -11.23
N GLU A 447 -18.35 15.71 -10.03
CA GLU A 447 -19.56 16.52 -9.86
C GLU A 447 -19.40 17.94 -10.41
N PHE A 448 -18.26 18.59 -10.12
CA PHE A 448 -17.95 19.94 -10.58
C PHE A 448 -17.02 19.88 -11.80
N ALA A 449 -17.43 19.15 -12.85
CA ALA A 449 -16.60 18.84 -14.02
C ALA A 449 -16.04 20.06 -14.77
N SER A 450 -16.72 21.21 -14.70
CA SER A 450 -16.32 22.49 -15.32
C SER A 450 -15.60 23.46 -14.37
N ALA A 451 -15.47 23.12 -13.09
CA ALA A 451 -14.81 23.98 -12.11
C ALA A 451 -13.28 24.02 -12.33
N PRO A 452 -12.61 25.13 -11.96
CA PRO A 452 -11.16 25.15 -11.86
C PRO A 452 -10.69 24.12 -10.82
N ARG A 453 -9.48 23.60 -11.01
CA ARG A 453 -8.91 22.51 -10.20
C ARG A 453 -7.57 22.93 -9.64
N LEU A 454 -7.35 22.75 -8.35
CA LEU A 454 -6.13 23.15 -7.67
C LEU A 454 -5.64 22.05 -6.73
N PHE A 455 -4.39 21.62 -6.94
CA PHE A 455 -3.62 20.85 -5.97
C PHE A 455 -2.68 21.80 -5.23
N VAL A 456 -2.57 21.63 -3.91
CA VAL A 456 -1.63 22.40 -3.08
C VAL A 456 -0.61 21.46 -2.43
N ILE A 457 0.66 21.65 -2.78
CA ILE A 457 1.79 21.04 -2.09
C ILE A 457 1.99 21.83 -0.79
N ASP A 458 1.61 21.22 0.31
CA ASP A 458 1.75 21.78 1.65
C ASP A 458 3.22 21.64 2.13
N PRO A 459 3.95 22.72 2.46
CA PRO A 459 5.29 22.63 3.04
C PRO A 459 5.35 21.78 4.32
N ALA A 460 4.30 21.79 5.15
CA ALA A 460 4.23 20.97 6.36
C ALA A 460 4.17 19.46 6.02
N TRP A 461 3.54 19.09 4.91
CA TRP A 461 3.58 17.72 4.41
C TRP A 461 4.99 17.32 3.96
N LEU A 462 5.69 18.21 3.25
CA LEU A 462 7.06 17.95 2.78
C LEU A 462 8.05 17.79 3.94
N ASP A 463 7.93 18.59 5.00
CA ASP A 463 8.83 18.52 6.16
C ASP A 463 8.55 17.31 7.09
N GLU A 464 7.29 16.91 7.20
CA GLU A 464 6.84 15.79 8.06
C GLU A 464 7.00 14.42 7.37
N GLU A 465 6.39 14.22 6.20
CA GLU A 465 6.43 12.91 5.50
C GLU A 465 7.69 12.72 4.65
N ARG A 466 8.36 13.83 4.27
CA ARG A 466 9.61 13.84 3.47
C ARG A 466 9.57 12.87 2.29
N PRO A 467 8.60 13.00 1.37
CA PRO A 467 8.41 12.08 0.26
C PRO A 467 9.67 12.03 -0.62
N SER A 468 10.03 10.82 -1.10
CA SER A 468 11.11 10.61 -2.07
C SER A 468 10.85 11.34 -3.39
N LEU A 469 11.91 11.55 -4.19
CA LEU A 469 11.75 12.12 -5.53
C LEU A 469 10.83 11.26 -6.40
N ALA A 470 10.94 9.93 -6.28
CA ALA A 470 10.08 8.98 -6.97
C ALA A 470 8.59 9.16 -6.62
N ARG A 471 8.26 9.39 -5.34
CA ARG A 471 6.87 9.65 -4.88
C ARG A 471 6.35 10.99 -5.37
N LEU A 472 7.19 12.02 -5.47
CA LEU A 472 6.83 13.33 -6.06
C LEU A 472 6.59 13.21 -7.57
N VAL A 473 7.47 12.54 -8.33
CA VAL A 473 7.31 12.30 -9.77
C VAL A 473 6.00 11.54 -10.03
N PHE A 474 5.74 10.46 -9.29
CA PHE A 474 4.49 9.69 -9.42
C PHE A 474 3.24 10.55 -9.17
N LEU A 475 3.26 11.41 -8.15
CA LEU A 475 2.15 12.33 -7.85
C LEU A 475 1.94 13.37 -8.97
N PHE A 476 3.01 13.94 -9.52
CA PHE A 476 2.91 14.87 -10.65
C PHE A 476 2.36 14.18 -11.91
N GLU A 477 2.76 12.93 -12.19
CA GLU A 477 2.17 12.13 -13.27
C GLU A 477 0.68 11.81 -13.04
N CYS A 478 0.25 11.62 -11.79
CA CYS A 478 -1.19 11.52 -11.45
C CYS A 478 -1.94 12.83 -11.75
N LEU A 479 -1.36 13.97 -11.41
CA LEU A 479 -1.96 15.29 -11.65
C LEU A 479 -1.94 15.71 -13.13
N ALA A 480 -1.02 15.16 -13.94
CA ALA A 480 -0.97 15.40 -15.39
C ALA A 480 -2.25 14.95 -16.11
N ASP A 481 -2.87 13.87 -15.63
CA ASP A 481 -4.15 13.33 -16.13
C ASP A 481 -5.38 14.15 -15.67
N VAL A 482 -5.19 15.23 -14.90
CA VAL A 482 -6.27 16.12 -14.46
C VAL A 482 -6.31 17.38 -15.33
N PRO A 483 -7.28 17.54 -16.24
CA PRO A 483 -7.29 18.66 -17.18
C PRO A 483 -7.40 20.00 -16.45
N GLY A 484 -6.46 20.90 -16.77
CA GLY A 484 -6.42 22.25 -16.19
C GLY A 484 -6.09 22.33 -14.71
N ALA A 485 -5.53 21.27 -14.09
CA ALA A 485 -5.09 21.34 -12.71
C ALA A 485 -3.91 22.30 -12.53
N GLU A 486 -4.12 23.31 -11.71
CA GLU A 486 -3.10 24.19 -11.14
C GLU A 486 -2.40 23.46 -9.98
N ILE A 487 -1.09 23.63 -9.83
CA ILE A 487 -0.29 23.03 -8.74
C ILE A 487 0.49 24.15 -8.06
N ARG A 488 0.12 24.52 -6.83
CA ARG A 488 0.81 25.56 -6.05
C ARG A 488 1.50 24.99 -4.83
N VAL A 489 2.45 25.74 -4.27
CA VAL A 489 3.13 25.40 -3.01
C VAL A 489 2.78 26.41 -1.94
N GLY A 490 2.41 25.96 -0.74
CA GLY A 490 2.10 26.82 0.40
C GLY A 490 1.02 26.23 1.32
N PRO A 491 0.66 26.91 2.43
CA PRO A 491 -0.36 26.44 3.35
C PRO A 491 -1.73 26.38 2.64
N PRO A 492 -2.43 25.22 2.59
CA PRO A 492 -3.70 25.12 1.86
C PRO A 492 -4.78 26.10 2.35
N ALA A 493 -4.76 26.43 3.65
CA ALA A 493 -5.66 27.40 4.27
C ALA A 493 -5.43 28.86 3.80
N GLU A 494 -4.29 29.18 3.21
CA GLU A 494 -3.98 30.49 2.62
C GLU A 494 -4.18 30.46 1.09
N ILE A 495 -3.67 29.40 0.45
CA ILE A 495 -3.69 29.25 -1.01
C ILE A 495 -5.12 29.10 -1.54
N LEU A 496 -5.98 28.29 -0.92
CA LEU A 496 -7.33 28.08 -1.44
C LEU A 496 -8.19 29.36 -1.38
N PRO A 497 -8.28 30.10 -0.26
CA PRO A 497 -9.04 31.35 -0.24
C PRO A 497 -8.57 32.38 -1.27
N ALA A 498 -7.25 32.55 -1.42
CA ALA A 498 -6.68 33.46 -2.40
C ALA A 498 -7.03 33.07 -3.86
N ARG A 499 -7.06 31.76 -4.16
CA ARG A 499 -7.42 31.26 -5.49
C ARG A 499 -8.92 31.24 -5.75
N VAL A 500 -9.75 30.99 -4.74
CA VAL A 500 -11.22 31.16 -4.82
C VAL A 500 -11.55 32.61 -5.22
N ALA A 501 -10.98 33.59 -4.52
CA ALA A 501 -11.17 35.01 -4.84
C ALA A 501 -10.66 35.39 -6.24
N ALA A 502 -9.42 34.97 -6.59
CA ALA A 502 -8.81 35.30 -7.87
C ALA A 502 -9.48 34.66 -9.10
N LEU A 503 -10.27 33.59 -8.92
CA LEU A 503 -10.98 32.89 -9.98
C LEU A 503 -12.49 33.21 -10.03
N GLY A 504 -13.01 34.04 -9.12
CA GLY A 504 -14.44 34.32 -9.02
C GLY A 504 -15.28 33.09 -8.66
N CYS A 505 -14.72 32.22 -7.80
CA CYS A 505 -15.41 31.09 -7.19
C CYS A 505 -16.13 31.52 -5.91
N ASP A 506 -17.17 30.79 -5.51
CA ASP A 506 -18.00 31.06 -4.32
C ASP A 506 -17.76 30.10 -3.15
N GLY A 507 -16.77 29.20 -3.27
CA GLY A 507 -16.35 28.28 -2.21
C GLY A 507 -15.40 27.19 -2.73
N VAL A 508 -15.24 26.13 -1.94
CA VAL A 508 -14.36 24.98 -2.26
C VAL A 508 -15.15 23.68 -2.30
N ALA A 509 -14.87 22.83 -3.29
CA ALA A 509 -15.34 21.45 -3.34
C ALA A 509 -14.18 20.48 -3.14
N VAL A 510 -14.33 19.48 -2.28
CA VAL A 510 -13.26 18.52 -1.92
C VAL A 510 -13.82 17.10 -1.76
N ALA A 511 -13.03 16.08 -2.10
CA ALA A 511 -13.40 14.69 -1.79
C ALA A 511 -13.23 14.39 -0.29
N ASP A 512 -14.03 13.48 0.27
CA ASP A 512 -13.83 13.02 1.66
C ASP A 512 -12.44 12.41 1.83
N SER A 513 -11.77 12.79 2.91
CA SER A 513 -10.40 12.40 3.23
C SER A 513 -10.31 12.08 4.71
N PRO A 514 -9.70 10.95 5.12
CA PRO A 514 -9.38 10.68 6.52
C PRO A 514 -8.16 11.45 7.01
N CYS A 515 -7.38 12.09 6.11
CA CYS A 515 -6.12 12.74 6.45
C CYS A 515 -6.34 13.90 7.45
N PRO A 516 -5.79 13.86 8.66
CA PRO A 516 -5.97 14.92 9.66
C PRO A 516 -5.50 16.29 9.17
N ARG A 517 -4.41 16.34 8.39
CA ARG A 517 -3.88 17.58 7.78
C ARG A 517 -4.91 18.22 6.85
N THR A 518 -5.50 17.46 5.92
CA THR A 518 -6.59 17.90 5.03
C THR A 518 -7.82 18.33 5.84
N ARG A 519 -8.21 17.56 6.85
CA ARG A 519 -9.37 17.87 7.71
C ARG A 519 -9.20 19.18 8.47
N ARG A 520 -8.01 19.42 9.06
CA ARG A 520 -7.65 20.67 9.74
C ARG A 520 -7.69 21.86 8.79
N ALA A 521 -7.02 21.78 7.64
CA ALA A 521 -7.00 22.87 6.67
C ALA A 521 -8.40 23.21 6.13
N GLY A 522 -9.21 22.21 5.78
CA GLY A 522 -10.59 22.44 5.33
C GLY A 522 -11.51 23.02 6.42
N ALA A 523 -11.27 22.70 7.70
CA ALA A 523 -11.98 23.35 8.81
C ALA A 523 -11.63 24.83 8.96
N VAL A 524 -10.36 25.22 8.76
CA VAL A 524 -9.93 26.62 8.75
C VAL A 524 -10.56 27.37 7.57
N ILE A 525 -10.55 26.79 6.37
CA ILE A 525 -11.17 27.38 5.17
C ILE A 525 -12.68 27.57 5.38
N ALA A 526 -13.36 26.57 5.94
CA ALA A 526 -14.80 26.59 6.20
C ALA A 526 -15.25 27.63 7.25
N ALA A 527 -14.33 28.23 8.00
CA ALA A 527 -14.62 29.38 8.86
C ALA A 527 -14.78 30.69 8.08
N SER A 528 -14.39 30.73 6.79
CA SER A 528 -14.37 31.93 5.94
C SER A 528 -15.23 31.84 4.68
N MET A 529 -15.53 30.63 4.19
CA MET A 529 -16.28 30.40 2.95
C MET A 529 -16.95 29.03 2.93
N PRO A 530 -17.97 28.81 2.07
CA PRO A 530 -18.56 27.49 1.87
C PRO A 530 -17.52 26.44 1.45
N VAL A 531 -17.50 25.31 2.15
CA VAL A 531 -16.75 24.11 1.76
C VAL A 531 -17.72 22.95 1.64
N VAL A 532 -17.75 22.30 0.47
CA VAL A 532 -18.59 21.13 0.22
C VAL A 532 -17.74 19.88 0.07
N THR A 533 -18.09 18.82 0.81
CA THR A 533 -17.39 17.53 0.74
C THR A 533 -18.22 16.50 -0.02
N ARG A 534 -17.56 15.75 -0.91
CA ARG A 534 -18.16 14.67 -1.70
C ARG A 534 -17.56 13.32 -1.33
N ASP A 535 -18.44 12.39 -0.99
CA ASP A 535 -18.05 11.05 -0.55
C ASP A 535 -17.51 10.22 -1.72
N TRP A 536 -16.62 9.29 -1.39
CA TRP A 536 -16.20 8.25 -2.33
C TRP A 536 -17.31 7.24 -2.58
N PRO A 537 -17.36 6.60 -3.76
CA PRO A 537 -18.24 5.47 -4.00
C PRO A 537 -18.10 4.40 -2.91
N THR A 538 -19.22 3.92 -2.40
CA THR A 538 -19.27 3.07 -1.21
C THR A 538 -18.59 1.73 -1.44
N PHE A 539 -17.44 1.51 -0.78
CA PHE A 539 -16.73 0.23 -0.78
C PHE A 539 -17.46 -0.84 0.06
N CYS A 540 -18.06 -0.46 1.19
CA CYS A 540 -18.84 -1.36 2.04
C CYS A 540 -19.83 -0.57 2.92
N ASP A 541 -20.92 -1.20 3.35
CA ASP A 541 -21.77 -0.68 4.42
C ASP A 541 -21.04 -0.75 5.77
N ARG A 542 -20.84 0.42 6.40
CA ARG A 542 -20.17 0.57 7.70
C ARG A 542 -21.13 0.89 8.84
N SER A 543 -22.45 0.95 8.59
CA SER A 543 -23.49 1.30 9.58
C SER A 543 -23.48 0.36 10.80
N ARG A 544 -23.08 -0.90 10.60
CA ARG A 544 -22.99 -1.95 11.62
C ARG A 544 -21.66 -1.97 12.37
N VAL A 545 -20.62 -1.29 11.88
CA VAL A 545 -19.33 -1.18 12.58
C VAL A 545 -19.54 -0.31 13.82
N LYS A 546 -19.34 -0.89 15.01
CA LYS A 546 -19.44 -0.15 16.29
C LYS A 546 -18.09 0.04 16.99
N ASP A 547 -17.07 -0.70 16.57
CA ASP A 547 -15.74 -0.70 17.16
C ASP A 547 -14.66 -1.03 16.12
N LEU A 548 -13.62 -0.21 16.09
CA LEU A 548 -12.46 -0.27 15.22
C LEU A 548 -11.18 -0.70 15.99
N GLY A 549 -11.29 -1.21 17.21
CA GLY A 549 -10.11 -1.62 17.97
C GLY A 549 -9.43 -2.91 17.45
N ARG A 550 -10.09 -3.70 16.58
CA ARG A 550 -9.51 -4.88 15.90
C ARG A 550 -10.16 -5.07 14.52
N PHE A 551 -9.38 -5.47 13.51
CA PHE A 551 -9.86 -5.68 12.14
C PHE A 551 -10.96 -6.75 12.05
N SER A 552 -10.80 -7.88 12.73
CA SER A 552 -11.78 -8.99 12.70
C SER A 552 -13.21 -8.52 13.04
N ARG A 553 -13.35 -7.61 14.01
CA ARG A 553 -14.63 -7.01 14.41
C ARG A 553 -15.19 -6.04 13.36
N TYR A 554 -14.31 -5.28 12.69
CA TYR A 554 -14.68 -4.47 11.53
C TYR A 554 -15.13 -5.35 10.35
N TRP A 555 -14.36 -6.39 10.02
CA TRP A 555 -14.62 -7.26 8.86
C TRP A 555 -15.86 -8.13 9.06
N GLN A 556 -16.12 -8.61 10.28
CA GLN A 556 -17.38 -9.30 10.61
C GLN A 556 -18.62 -8.43 10.33
N ALA A 557 -18.51 -7.10 10.52
CA ALA A 557 -19.60 -6.16 10.29
C ALA A 557 -19.71 -5.68 8.82
N ALA A 558 -18.57 -5.48 8.14
CA ALA A 558 -18.49 -4.86 6.81
C ALA A 558 -18.25 -5.84 5.65
N GLY A 559 -17.55 -6.95 5.86
CA GLY A 559 -17.03 -7.82 4.79
C GLY A 559 -18.09 -8.39 3.85
N ARG A 560 -19.29 -8.73 4.38
CA ARG A 560 -20.42 -9.20 3.55
C ARG A 560 -20.88 -8.15 2.54
N SER A 561 -20.91 -6.87 2.93
CA SER A 561 -21.30 -5.78 2.01
C SER A 561 -20.13 -5.37 1.10
N ALA A 562 -18.88 -5.60 1.52
CA ALA A 562 -17.71 -5.42 0.67
C ALA A 562 -17.64 -6.43 -0.49
N LEU A 563 -18.37 -7.55 -0.44
CA LEU A 563 -18.52 -8.51 -1.54
C LEU A 563 -19.72 -8.24 -2.46
N ALA A 564 -20.49 -7.17 -2.20
CA ALA A 564 -21.52 -6.70 -3.12
C ALA A 564 -20.92 -5.64 -4.07
N PRO A 565 -21.26 -5.66 -5.38
CA PRO A 565 -20.86 -4.61 -6.30
C PRO A 565 -21.56 -3.27 -5.97
N THR A 566 -21.07 -2.15 -6.51
CA THR A 566 -21.84 -0.89 -6.45
C THR A 566 -23.20 -1.10 -7.12
N PRO A 567 -24.32 -0.62 -6.52
CA PRO A 567 -25.61 -0.57 -7.23
C PRO A 567 -25.48 0.21 -8.54
N ALA A 568 -26.13 -0.28 -9.59
CA ALA A 568 -26.14 0.33 -10.92
C ALA A 568 -27.02 1.60 -10.99
#